data_AF-A0A0C2VEC7-F1
#
_entry.id   AF-A0A0C2VEC7-F1
#
_cell.length_a   1.000
_cell.length_b   1.000
_cell.length_c   1.000
_cell.angle_alpha   90.00
_cell.angle_beta   90.00
_cell.angle_gamma   90.00
#
_symmetry.space_group_name_H-M   'P 1'
#
loop_
_entity.id
_entity.type
_entity.pdbx_description
1 polymer ?
#
loop_
_entity_poly.entity_id
_entity_poly.type
_entity_poly.pdbx_seq_one_letter_code
_entity_poly.pdbx_strand_id
1 'polypeptide(L)'
;MNWKDAALGAAVGLTAGVVISQSANAVQSNQVSAEKVLQNVKDQFKQDGPIDGSWIQMNPEDHQVLAVKNKVYRGGISRHDGSELEQFEFIADAKTGTVMDVYKI
;
A
#
# COMPACT_ATOMS: atom_id res chain seq x y z
N MET A 1 49.24 -3.71 -23.22
CA MET A 1 47.79 -3.43 -23.15
C MET A 1 47.63 -2.00 -22.72
N ASN A 2 46.96 -1.16 -23.52
CA ASN A 2 46.92 0.28 -23.28
C ASN A 2 45.84 0.58 -22.24
N TRP A 3 46.23 1.19 -21.13
CA TRP A 3 45.41 1.78 -20.06
C TRP A 3 44.23 2.66 -20.55
N LYS A 4 44.26 3.08 -21.82
CA LYS A 4 43.21 3.82 -22.52
C LYS A 4 42.00 2.94 -22.85
N ASP A 5 42.22 1.65 -23.08
CA ASP A 5 41.19 0.67 -23.42
C ASP A 5 40.41 0.21 -22.16
N ALA A 6 41.04 0.28 -20.98
CA ALA A 6 40.40 -0.01 -19.70
C ALA A 6 39.39 1.09 -19.29
N ALA A 7 39.64 2.34 -19.66
CA ALA A 7 38.76 3.47 -19.36
C ALA A 7 37.46 3.45 -20.21
N LEU A 8 37.52 2.90 -21.42
CA LEU A 8 36.35 2.81 -22.30
C LEU A 8 35.33 1.76 -21.83
N GLY A 9 35.78 0.70 -21.17
CA GLY A 9 34.91 -0.34 -20.60
C GLY A 9 34.15 0.10 -19.33
N ALA A 10 34.74 1.00 -18.54
CA ALA A 10 34.11 1.50 -17.30
C ALA A 10 32.96 2.50 -17.54
N ALA A 11 32.96 3.20 -18.68
CA ALA A 11 31.92 4.16 -19.03
C ALA A 11 30.60 3.48 -19.47
N VAL A 12 30.67 2.29 -20.08
CA VAL A 12 29.48 1.56 -20.54
C VAL A 12 28.77 0.84 -19.37
N GLY A 13 29.50 0.40 -18.35
CA GLY A 13 28.95 -0.33 -17.21
C GLY A 13 28.07 0.49 -16.26
N LEU A 14 28.26 1.81 -16.19
CA LEU A 14 27.52 2.68 -15.25
C LEU A 14 26.15 3.14 -15.78
N THR A 15 25.86 2.96 -17.07
CA THR A 15 24.55 3.34 -17.63
C THR A 15 23.47 2.25 -17.46
N ALA A 16 23.87 1.01 -17.16
CA ALA A 16 22.93 -0.09 -16.94
C ALA A 16 22.28 -0.08 -15.53
N GLY A 17 22.74 0.78 -14.62
CA GLY A 17 22.42 0.70 -13.18
C GLY A 17 21.23 1.54 -12.68
N VAL A 18 20.58 2.38 -13.50
CA VAL A 18 19.57 3.34 -13.01
C VAL A 18 18.25 3.26 -13.77
N VAL A 19 17.75 2.04 -14.02
CA VAL A 19 16.38 1.85 -14.50
C VAL A 19 15.65 0.81 -13.66
N ILE A 20 15.70 0.95 -12.34
CA ILE A 20 14.79 0.26 -11.43
C ILE A 20 13.93 1.35 -10.79
N SER A 21 12.64 1.44 -11.17
CA SER A 21 11.51 1.98 -10.38
C SER A 21 10.46 2.80 -11.15
N GLN A 22 10.61 3.09 -12.44
CA GLN A 22 9.58 3.90 -13.13
C GLN A 22 8.30 3.11 -13.47
N SER A 23 8.35 1.78 -13.57
CA SER A 23 7.20 0.94 -13.91
C SER A 23 6.26 0.66 -12.73
N ALA A 24 6.70 0.79 -11.48
CA ALA A 24 5.83 0.66 -10.30
C ALA A 24 4.81 1.82 -10.23
N ASN A 25 5.25 3.04 -10.59
CA ASN A 25 4.40 4.24 -10.56
C ASN A 25 3.31 4.25 -11.64
N ALA A 26 3.51 3.55 -12.77
CA ALA A 26 2.55 3.54 -13.87
C ALA A 26 1.27 2.73 -13.55
N VAL A 27 1.37 1.68 -12.73
CA VAL A 27 0.21 0.92 -12.23
C VAL A 27 -0.55 1.71 -11.16
N GLN A 28 0.15 2.57 -10.41
CA GLN A 28 -0.41 3.46 -9.39
C GLN A 28 -1.36 4.53 -9.98
N SER A 29 -1.25 4.86 -11.27
CA SER A 29 -1.95 6.01 -11.89
C SER A 29 -3.48 5.94 -11.84
N ASN A 30 -4.07 4.78 -11.53
CA ASN A 30 -5.53 4.60 -11.46
C ASN A 30 -6.01 4.02 -10.12
N GLN A 31 -5.14 4.04 -9.10
CA GLN A 31 -5.46 3.57 -7.75
C GLN A 31 -5.58 4.75 -6.78
N VAL A 32 -6.47 4.63 -5.80
CA VAL A 32 -6.47 5.53 -4.64
C VAL A 32 -5.26 5.19 -3.79
N SER A 33 -4.50 6.17 -3.30
CA SER A 33 -3.33 5.88 -2.48
C SER A 33 -3.72 5.20 -1.15
N ALA A 34 -2.88 4.29 -0.67
CA ALA A 34 -3.07 3.61 0.59
C ALA A 34 -3.25 4.60 1.77
N GLU A 35 -2.50 5.70 1.77
CA GLU A 35 -2.61 6.75 2.80
C GLU A 35 -3.99 7.42 2.77
N LYS A 36 -4.55 7.68 1.58
CA LYS A 36 -5.88 8.26 1.45
C LYS A 36 -6.96 7.28 1.92
N VAL A 37 -6.81 5.99 1.60
CA VAL A 37 -7.70 4.95 2.12
C VAL A 37 -7.62 4.88 3.64
N LEU A 38 -6.41 4.75 4.21
CA LEU A 38 -6.21 4.67 5.65
C LEU A 38 -6.77 5.91 6.36
N GLN A 39 -6.56 7.10 5.81
CA GLN A 39 -7.07 8.34 6.38
C GLN A 39 -8.60 8.36 6.39
N ASN A 40 -9.25 7.95 5.30
CA ASN A 40 -10.71 7.83 5.24
C ASN A 40 -11.25 6.84 6.28
N VAL A 41 -10.63 5.66 6.43
CA VAL A 41 -11.05 4.67 7.43
C VAL A 41 -10.90 5.23 8.84
N LYS A 42 -9.76 5.85 9.16
CA LYS A 42 -9.55 6.51 10.45
C LYS A 42 -10.61 7.57 10.75
N ASP A 43 -10.97 8.37 9.76
CA ASP A 43 -11.96 9.44 9.92
C ASP A 43 -13.39 8.90 10.11
N GLN A 44 -13.69 7.71 9.58
CA GLN A 44 -14.94 7.01 9.88
C GLN A 44 -14.94 6.43 11.29
N PHE A 45 -13.90 5.68 11.68
CA PHE A 45 -13.78 5.12 13.04
C PHE A 45 -13.79 6.20 14.14
N LYS A 46 -13.21 7.37 13.85
CA LYS A 46 -13.22 8.52 14.76
C LYS A 46 -14.60 9.10 15.06
N GLN A 47 -15.61 8.78 14.23
CA GLN A 47 -17.00 9.19 14.50
C GLN A 47 -17.58 8.42 15.69
N ASP A 48 -17.07 7.21 15.95
CA ASP A 48 -17.51 6.34 17.05
C ASP A 48 -16.65 6.47 18.31
N GLY A 49 -15.48 7.12 18.22
CA GLY A 49 -14.59 7.31 19.37
C GLY A 49 -13.13 7.53 18.97
N PRO A 50 -12.24 7.84 19.93
CA PRO A 50 -10.81 7.97 19.66
C PRO A 50 -10.22 6.65 19.15
N ILE A 51 -9.20 6.76 18.30
CA ILE A 51 -8.40 5.62 17.86
C ILE A 51 -7.01 5.71 18.50
N ASP A 52 -6.44 4.56 18.84
CA ASP A 52 -5.10 4.48 19.43
C ASP A 52 -4.03 4.24 18.37
N GLY A 53 -4.38 3.53 17.31
CA GLY A 53 -3.43 3.07 16.31
C GLY A 53 -4.10 2.74 14.97
N SER A 54 -3.27 2.73 13.93
CA SER A 54 -3.71 2.41 12.57
C SER A 54 -2.54 1.95 11.72
N TRP A 55 -2.77 0.99 10.83
CA TRP A 55 -1.78 0.55 9.83
C TRP A 55 -2.46 0.24 8.50
N ILE A 56 -1.70 0.27 7.40
CA ILE A 56 -2.14 -0.20 6.09
C ILE A 56 -0.95 -0.75 5.31
N GLN A 57 -1.16 -1.82 4.54
CA GLN A 57 -0.16 -2.33 3.62
C GLN A 57 -0.14 -1.46 2.36
N MET A 58 1.00 -0.83 2.08
CA MET A 58 1.12 0.16 0.99
C MET A 58 0.97 -0.42 -0.41
N ASN A 59 1.32 -1.70 -0.57
CA ASN A 59 1.21 -2.40 -1.84
C ASN A 59 -0.11 -3.17 -1.86
N PRO A 60 -1.02 -2.87 -2.80
CA PRO A 60 -2.28 -3.59 -2.89
C PRO A 60 -2.05 -5.03 -3.37
N GLU A 61 -2.77 -5.98 -2.76
CA GLU A 61 -2.68 -7.41 -3.07
C GLU A 61 -3.78 -7.85 -4.05
N ASP A 62 -3.54 -8.97 -4.74
CA ASP A 62 -4.59 -9.61 -5.54
C ASP A 62 -5.62 -10.26 -4.61
N HIS A 63 -6.89 -9.95 -4.85
CA HIS A 63 -8.01 -10.49 -4.10
C HIS A 63 -9.04 -11.05 -5.06
N GLN A 64 -9.46 -12.29 -4.81
CA GLN A 64 -10.42 -13.00 -5.64
C GLN A 64 -11.57 -13.54 -4.79
N VAL A 65 -12.80 -13.15 -5.14
CA VAL A 65 -14.02 -13.73 -4.59
C VAL A 65 -14.76 -14.38 -5.74
N LEU A 66 -14.83 -15.72 -5.72
CA LEU A 66 -15.37 -16.53 -6.81
C LEU A 66 -14.70 -16.18 -8.16
N ALA A 67 -15.45 -15.62 -9.10
CA ALA A 67 -14.97 -15.22 -10.43
C ALA A 67 -14.50 -13.75 -10.51
N VAL A 68 -14.67 -12.96 -9.45
CA VAL A 68 -14.35 -11.53 -9.43
C VAL A 68 -12.95 -11.31 -8.87
N LYS A 69 -12.09 -10.63 -9.64
CA LYS A 69 -10.70 -10.33 -9.27
C LYS A 69 -10.49 -8.83 -9.17
N ASN A 70 -10.03 -8.37 -8.01
CA ASN A 70 -9.71 -6.96 -7.75
C ASN A 70 -8.37 -6.85 -7.02
N LYS A 71 -7.81 -5.64 -6.98
CA LYS A 71 -6.68 -5.29 -6.12
C LYS A 71 -7.23 -4.64 -4.86
N VAL A 72 -6.74 -5.04 -3.68
CA VAL A 72 -7.22 -4.50 -2.40
C VAL A 72 -6.08 -4.07 -1.50
N TYR A 73 -6.35 -3.09 -0.64
CA TYR A 73 -5.53 -2.79 0.52
C TYR A 73 -6.06 -3.54 1.73
N ARG A 74 -5.13 -4.00 2.58
CA ARG A 74 -5.40 -4.44 3.94
C ARG A 74 -4.86 -3.44 4.93
N GLY A 75 -5.61 -3.19 5.98
CA GLY A 75 -5.16 -2.38 7.09
C GLY A 75 -5.90 -2.74 8.36
N GLY A 76 -5.62 -1.99 9.42
CA GLY A 76 -6.32 -2.17 10.68
C GLY A 76 -6.35 -0.90 11.52
N ILE A 77 -7.29 -0.89 12.46
CA ILE A 77 -7.53 0.17 13.44
C ILE A 77 -7.57 -0.48 14.83
N SER A 78 -6.94 0.15 15.81
CA SER A 78 -7.10 -0.22 17.22
C SER A 78 -7.70 0.95 17.99
N ARG A 79 -8.61 0.63 18.92
CA ARG A 79 -9.21 1.61 19.84
C ARG A 79 -9.49 0.95 21.19
N HIS A 80 -9.69 1.75 22.22
CA HIS A 80 -10.28 1.29 23.46
C HIS A 80 -11.78 1.59 23.50
N ASP A 81 -12.57 0.58 23.89
CA ASP A 81 -13.92 0.78 24.44
C ASP A 81 -13.86 0.62 25.95
N GLY A 82 -13.80 1.75 26.67
CA GLY A 82 -13.54 1.77 28.10
C GLY A 82 -12.16 1.19 28.44
N SER A 83 -12.14 -0.01 29.02
CA SER A 83 -10.90 -0.74 29.36
C SER A 83 -10.57 -1.87 28.39
N GLU A 84 -11.43 -2.16 27.43
CA GLU A 84 -11.22 -3.23 26.45
C GLU A 84 -10.49 -2.67 25.22
N LEU A 85 -9.37 -3.30 24.85
CA LEU A 85 -8.72 -3.04 23.57
C LEU A 85 -9.49 -3.77 22.46
N GLU A 86 -10.04 -3.01 21.52
CA GLU A 86 -10.62 -3.53 20.29
C GLU A 86 -9.65 -3.36 19.13
N GLN A 87 -9.50 -4.41 18.33
CA GLN A 87 -8.71 -4.39 17.11
C GLN A 87 -9.57 -4.81 15.93
N PHE A 88 -9.49 -4.05 14.86
CA PHE A 88 -10.22 -4.29 13.62
C PHE A 88 -9.25 -4.39 12.47
N GLU A 89 -9.55 -5.27 11.54
CA GLU A 89 -8.95 -5.29 10.21
C GLU A 89 -9.98 -4.91 9.17
N PHE A 90 -9.52 -4.28 8.09
CA PHE A 90 -10.36 -3.91 6.97
C PHE A 90 -9.72 -4.28 5.63
N ILE A 91 -10.58 -4.52 4.65
CA ILE A 91 -10.24 -4.73 3.25
C ILE A 91 -10.85 -3.58 2.45
N ALA A 92 -10.07 -2.90 1.62
CA ALA A 92 -10.56 -1.80 0.78
C ALA A 92 -10.14 -1.97 -0.68
N ASP A 93 -11.05 -1.71 -1.61
CA ASP A 93 -10.77 -1.77 -3.04
C ASP A 93 -9.74 -0.71 -3.44
N ALA A 94 -8.64 -1.12 -4.06
CA ALA A 94 -7.52 -0.21 -4.37
C ALA A 94 -7.86 0.81 -5.47
N LYS A 95 -8.85 0.52 -6.32
CA LYS A 95 -9.25 1.42 -7.42
C LYS A 95 -10.15 2.55 -6.94
N THR A 96 -11.06 2.27 -6.02
CA THR A 96 -12.10 3.21 -5.55
C THR A 96 -11.83 3.72 -4.14
N GLY A 97 -11.04 3.01 -3.35
CA GLY A 97 -10.85 3.25 -1.91
C GLY A 97 -12.04 2.81 -1.06
N THR A 98 -13.02 2.13 -1.64
CA THR A 98 -14.23 1.68 -0.92
C THR A 98 -13.86 0.56 0.04
N VAL A 99 -14.24 0.69 1.31
CA VAL A 99 -14.10 -0.38 2.30
C VAL A 99 -15.09 -1.49 1.95
N MET A 100 -14.54 -2.68 1.65
CA MET A 100 -15.29 -3.87 1.26
C MET A 100 -15.69 -4.70 2.46
N ASP A 101 -14.86 -4.73 3.50
CA ASP A 101 -15.08 -5.51 4.72
C ASP A 101 -14.35 -4.89 5.91
N VAL A 102 -14.90 -5.08 7.11
CA VAL A 102 -14.32 -4.71 8.39
C VAL A 102 -14.72 -5.76 9.43
N TYR A 103 -13.74 -6.35 10.12
CA TYR A 103 -13.99 -7.38 11.13
C TYR A 103 -13.09 -7.18 12.35
N LYS A 104 -13.62 -7.53 13.54
CA LYS A 104 -12.86 -7.55 14.80
C LYS A 104 -11.95 -8.78 14.84
N ILE A 105 -10.73 -8.64 15.37
CA ILE A 105 -9.76 -9.73 15.59
C ILE A 105 -9.54 -10.02 17.08
#